data_AF-A0A553Q301-F1
#
_entry.id   AF-A0A553Q301-F1
#
_cell.length_a   1.000
_cell.length_b   1.000
_cell.length_c   1.000
_cell.angle_alpha   90.00
_cell.angle_beta   90.00
_cell.angle_gamma   90.00
#
_symmetry.space_group_name_H-M   'P 1'
#
loop_
_entity.id
_entity.type
_entity.pdbx_description
1 polymer ?
#
loop_
_entity_poly.entity_id
_entity_poly.type
_entity_poly.pdbx_seq_one_letter_code
_entity_poly.pdbx_strand_id
1 'polypeptide(L)'
;MSLLPRNVAMEMKEDFLKPPERIFHKIYIQRHDNVSILFADIVGFTSLASQCTAQELVKLLNELFGKFDELATENHCRRIKILGDCYYCVSGLTQPKADHAHCCVEMGLDMIDTITQLSLQRSLITSHSHQI
;
A
#
# COMPACT_ATOMS: atom_id res chain seq x y z
N MET A 1 -5.33 10.24 -5.61
CA MET A 1 -3.89 9.96 -5.85
C MET A 1 -3.62 10.07 -7.34
N SER A 2 -2.49 10.64 -7.75
CA SER A 2 -2.01 10.54 -9.13
C SER A 2 -1.72 9.07 -9.47
N LEU A 3 -2.12 8.60 -10.65
CA LEU A 3 -1.81 7.27 -11.17
C LEU A 3 -0.31 7.10 -11.46
N LEU A 4 0.41 8.20 -11.65
CA LEU A 4 1.82 8.20 -12.03
C LEU A 4 2.68 8.95 -11.01
N PRO A 5 3.87 8.43 -10.68
CA PRO A 5 4.91 9.19 -10.00
C PRO A 5 5.26 10.48 -10.75
N ARG A 6 5.60 11.54 -10.02
CA ARG A 6 5.80 12.89 -10.59
C ARG A 6 6.92 12.93 -11.64
N ASN A 7 8.03 12.23 -11.39
CA ASN A 7 9.15 12.07 -12.31
C ASN A 7 8.70 11.48 -13.65
N VAL A 8 7.93 10.39 -13.62
CA VAL A 8 7.42 9.73 -14.84
C VAL A 8 6.40 10.62 -15.55
N ALA A 9 5.49 11.26 -14.80
CA ALA A 9 4.49 12.15 -15.37
C ALA A 9 5.10 13.36 -16.11
N MET A 10 6.22 13.90 -15.60
CA MET A 10 6.95 14.99 -16.25
C MET A 10 7.64 14.52 -17.53
N GLU A 11 8.33 13.37 -17.50
CA GLU A 11 8.97 12.80 -18.69
C GLU A 11 7.93 12.48 -19.78
N MET A 12 6.80 11.89 -19.39
CA MET A 12 5.69 11.62 -20.31
C MET A 12 5.17 12.91 -20.96
N LYS A 13 4.98 13.97 -20.18
CA LYS A 13 4.51 15.26 -20.68
C LYS A 13 5.48 15.86 -21.71
N GLU A 14 6.78 15.79 -21.46
CA GLU A 14 7.79 16.29 -22.39
C GLU A 14 7.82 15.51 -23.71
N ASP A 15 7.61 14.21 -23.66
CA ASP A 15 7.57 13.39 -24.88
C ASP A 15 6.32 13.64 -25.73
N PHE A 16 5.17 13.94 -25.12
CA PHE A 16 3.96 14.33 -25.86
C PHE A 16 4.14 15.61 -26.70
N LEU A 17 5.11 16.45 -26.35
CA LEU A 17 5.41 17.69 -27.08
C LEU A 17 6.36 17.47 -28.26
N LYS A 18 6.95 16.28 -28.40
CA LYS A 18 7.86 15.94 -29.51
C LYS A 18 7.08 15.26 -30.64
N PRO A 19 7.47 15.48 -31.91
CA PRO A 19 6.85 14.79 -33.03
C PRO A 19 6.98 13.26 -32.87
N PRO A 20 5.99 12.47 -33.28
CA PRO A 20 5.99 11.03 -33.08
C PRO A 20 7.09 10.37 -33.93
N GLU A 21 8.27 10.15 -33.33
CA GLU A 21 9.43 9.55 -34.01
C GLU A 21 9.46 8.01 -33.97
N ARG A 22 8.56 7.34 -33.24
CA ARG A 22 8.82 5.94 -32.81
C ARG A 22 7.81 4.91 -33.31
N ILE A 23 8.37 3.81 -33.85
CA ILE A 23 7.68 2.59 -34.33
C ILE A 23 7.22 1.70 -33.15
N PHE A 24 7.77 1.89 -31.94
CA PHE A 24 7.43 1.13 -30.74
C PHE A 24 6.85 2.00 -29.64
N HIS A 25 5.95 1.40 -28.83
CA HIS A 25 5.41 2.02 -27.62
C HIS A 25 6.55 2.31 -26.62
N LYS A 26 6.68 3.57 -26.19
CA LYS A 26 7.69 3.96 -25.19
C LYS A 26 7.27 3.43 -23.81
N ILE A 27 8.15 2.67 -23.16
CA ILE A 27 8.02 2.21 -21.78
C ILE A 27 8.94 3.05 -20.89
N TYR A 28 8.43 3.54 -19.76
CA TYR A 28 9.18 4.36 -18.80
C TYR A 28 9.68 3.45 -17.67
N ILE A 29 10.99 3.19 -17.63
CA ILE A 29 11.64 2.32 -16.64
C ILE A 29 12.80 3.09 -16.01
N GLN A 30 12.89 3.08 -14.68
CA GLN A 30 13.98 3.67 -13.93
C GLN A 30 14.55 2.63 -12.96
N ARG A 31 15.88 2.53 -12.92
CA ARG A 31 16.60 1.66 -11.98
C ARG A 31 16.84 2.43 -10.68
N HIS A 32 16.58 1.78 -9.55
CA HIS A 32 16.86 2.29 -8.21
C HIS A 32 17.66 1.24 -7.45
N ASP A 33 18.82 1.62 -6.90
CA ASP A 33 19.73 0.67 -6.24
C ASP A 33 19.44 0.52 -4.73
N ASN A 34 19.22 1.62 -4.00
CA ASN A 34 19.09 1.62 -2.54
C ASN A 34 17.64 1.87 -2.10
N VAL A 35 16.85 0.80 -2.12
CA VAL A 35 15.44 0.81 -1.71
C VAL A 35 15.12 -0.43 -0.87
N SER A 36 14.09 -0.33 -0.02
CA SER A 36 13.52 -1.48 0.70
C SER A 36 12.05 -1.61 0.36
N ILE A 37 11.59 -2.83 0.11
CA ILE A 37 10.21 -3.14 -0.25
C ILE A 37 9.63 -4.03 0.85
N LEU A 38 8.45 -3.67 1.33
CA LEU A 38 7.65 -4.47 2.27
C LEU A 38 6.43 -5.04 1.55
N PHE A 39 6.17 -6.32 1.84
CA PHE A 39 5.03 -7.09 1.39
C PHE A 39 4.26 -7.55 2.62
N ALA A 40 2.98 -7.19 2.72
CA ALA A 40 2.09 -7.62 3.79
C ALA A 40 0.85 -8.28 3.19
N ASP A 41 0.52 -9.49 3.65
CA ASP A 41 -0.60 -10.29 3.14
C ASP A 41 -1.52 -10.73 4.28
N ILE A 42 -2.82 -10.76 4.04
CA ILE A 42 -3.80 -11.12 5.07
C ILE A 42 -3.93 -12.64 5.13
N VAL A 43 -3.40 -13.23 6.20
CA VAL A 43 -3.55 -14.67 6.43
C VAL A 43 -5.03 -15.04 6.55
N GLY A 44 -5.45 -16.03 5.76
CA GLY A 44 -6.82 -16.57 5.80
C GLY A 44 -7.88 -15.69 5.11
N PHE A 45 -7.47 -14.74 4.27
CA PHE A 45 -8.39 -13.85 3.56
C PHE A 45 -9.48 -14.58 2.78
N THR A 46 -9.18 -15.70 2.12
CA THR A 46 -10.19 -16.47 1.38
C THR A 46 -11.34 -16.92 2.28
N SER A 47 -11.03 -17.42 3.48
CA SER A 47 -12.04 -17.86 4.44
C SER A 47 -12.84 -16.68 4.99
N LEU A 48 -12.18 -15.55 5.27
CA LEU A 48 -12.85 -14.31 5.68
C LEU A 48 -13.80 -13.79 4.60
N ALA A 49 -13.32 -13.70 3.36
CA ALA A 49 -14.09 -13.22 2.21
C ALA A 49 -15.32 -14.09 1.93
N SER A 50 -15.24 -15.41 2.16
CA SER A 50 -16.38 -16.33 2.02
C SER A 50 -17.49 -16.13 3.06
N GLN A 51 -17.20 -15.47 4.17
CA GLN A 51 -18.13 -15.27 5.29
C GLN A 51 -18.68 -13.84 5.36
N CYS A 52 -18.21 -12.93 4.50
CA CYS A 52 -18.64 -11.54 4.46
C CYS A 52 -19.42 -11.24 3.18
N THR A 53 -20.36 -10.31 3.26
CA THR A 53 -20.88 -9.68 2.05
C THR A 53 -19.78 -8.85 1.36
N ALA A 54 -19.91 -8.63 0.05
CA ALA A 54 -18.94 -7.81 -0.69
C ALA A 54 -18.77 -6.42 -0.09
N GLN A 55 -19.86 -5.80 0.41
CA GLN A 55 -19.83 -4.48 1.03
C GLN A 55 -19.05 -4.47 2.34
N GLU A 56 -19.25 -5.48 3.21
CA GLU A 56 -18.51 -5.61 4.47
C GLU A 56 -17.02 -5.86 4.23
N LEU A 57 -16.70 -6.70 3.25
CA LEU A 57 -15.31 -7.00 2.88
C LEU A 57 -14.60 -5.75 2.37
N VAL A 58 -15.23 -4.98 1.46
CA VAL A 58 -14.67 -3.73 0.93
C VAL A 58 -14.50 -2.70 2.05
N LYS A 59 -15.47 -2.58 2.97
CA LYS A 59 -15.36 -1.67 4.11
C LYS A 59 -14.17 -2.05 5.00
N LEU A 60 -14.01 -3.33 5.32
CA LEU A 60 -12.90 -3.84 6.11
C LEU A 60 -11.54 -3.54 5.45
N LEU A 61 -11.41 -3.86 4.16
CA LEU A 61 -10.17 -3.62 3.42
C LEU A 61 -9.84 -2.12 3.34
N ASN A 62 -10.84 -1.27 3.12
CA ASN A 62 -10.64 0.17 3.09
C ASN A 62 -10.19 0.74 4.45
N GLU A 63 -10.76 0.26 5.55
CA GLU A 63 -10.34 0.66 6.90
C GLU A 63 -8.90 0.22 7.19
N LEU A 64 -8.56 -1.04 6.88
CA LEU A 64 -7.22 -1.58 7.09
C LEU A 64 -6.16 -0.86 6.24
N PHE A 65 -6.41 -0.76 4.94
CA PHE A 65 -5.46 -0.10 4.03
C PHE A 65 -5.39 1.40 4.22
N GLY A 66 -6.46 2.03 4.72
CA GLY A 66 -6.44 3.42 5.16
C GLY A 66 -5.44 3.63 6.29
N LYS A 67 -5.48 2.79 7.33
CA LYS A 67 -4.49 2.83 8.42
C LYS A 67 -3.07 2.53 7.93
N PHE A 68 -2.91 1.57 7.02
CA PHE A 68 -1.58 1.30 6.45
C PHE A 68 -1.06 2.47 5.60
N ASP A 69 -1.92 3.24 4.93
CA ASP A 69 -1.50 4.45 4.22
C ASP A 69 -1.01 5.55 5.17
N GLU A 70 -1.65 5.68 6.34
CA GLU A 70 -1.23 6.60 7.41
C GLU A 70 0.14 6.19 7.94
N LEU A 71 0.29 4.93 8.37
CA LEU A 71 1.56 4.37 8.84
C LEU A 71 2.67 4.46 7.79
N ALA A 72 2.35 4.24 6.51
CA ALA A 72 3.33 4.36 5.44
C ALA A 72 3.86 5.80 5.35
N THR A 73 2.99 6.78 5.54
CA THR A 73 3.40 8.20 5.55
C THR A 73 4.33 8.51 6.73
N GLU A 74 4.00 8.01 7.93
CA GLU A 74 4.79 8.18 9.15
C GLU A 74 6.15 7.49 9.06
N ASN A 75 6.19 6.28 8.51
CA ASN A 75 7.40 5.47 8.33
C ASN A 75 8.17 5.77 7.05
N HIS A 76 7.91 6.89 6.37
CA HIS A 76 8.60 7.26 5.11
C HIS A 76 8.59 6.15 4.05
N CYS A 77 7.49 5.42 3.99
CA CYS A 77 7.18 4.40 2.98
C CYS A 77 6.14 4.95 2.01
N ARG A 78 6.21 4.49 0.75
CA ARG A 78 5.23 4.81 -0.27
C ARG A 78 4.52 3.56 -0.71
N ARG A 79 3.20 3.54 -0.64
CA ARG A 79 2.40 2.47 -1.25
C ARG A 79 2.67 2.42 -2.76
N ILE A 80 3.01 1.24 -3.25
CA ILE A 80 3.18 0.97 -4.69
C ILE A 80 1.85 0.53 -5.29
N LYS A 81 1.24 -0.48 -4.66
CA LYS A 81 0.09 -1.19 -5.20
C LYS A 81 -0.66 -1.89 -4.07
N ILE A 82 -1.91 -2.22 -4.34
CA ILE A 82 -2.69 -3.23 -3.63
C ILE A 82 -3.05 -4.30 -4.65
N LEU A 83 -2.88 -5.57 -4.28
CA LEU A 83 -3.30 -6.70 -5.10
C LEU A 83 -4.17 -7.63 -4.25
N GLY A 84 -5.49 -7.48 -4.37
CA GLY A 84 -6.43 -8.17 -3.49
C GLY A 84 -6.24 -7.72 -2.05
N ASP A 85 -5.85 -8.65 -1.20
CA ASP A 85 -5.55 -8.51 0.22
C ASP A 85 -4.10 -8.18 0.54
N CYS A 86 -3.21 -8.23 -0.46
CA CYS A 86 -1.80 -7.89 -0.27
C CYS A 86 -1.54 -6.39 -0.45
N TYR A 87 -0.81 -5.81 0.53
CA TYR A 87 -0.35 -4.44 0.57
C TYR A 87 1.16 -4.36 0.31
N TYR A 88 1.57 -3.46 -0.61
CA TYR A 88 2.96 -3.27 -1.01
C TYR A 88 3.40 -1.83 -0.77
N CYS A 89 4.50 -1.64 -0.04
CA CYS A 89 5.12 -0.32 0.09
C CYS A 89 6.65 -0.38 -0.07
N VAL A 90 7.24 0.77 -0.35
CA VAL A 90 8.67 0.94 -0.57
C VAL A 90 9.20 2.18 0.13
N SER A 91 10.36 2.07 0.77
CA SER A 91 11.14 3.20 1.25
C SER A 91 12.36 3.45 0.36
N GLY A 92 12.79 4.71 0.24
CA GLY A 92 13.93 5.12 -0.57
C GLY A 92 13.64 5.39 -2.06
N LEU A 93 12.41 5.15 -2.55
CA LEU A 93 12.07 5.31 -3.97
C LEU A 93 11.93 6.78 -4.41
N THR A 94 11.05 7.54 -3.74
CA THR A 94 10.75 8.94 -4.11
C THR A 94 11.85 9.89 -3.68
N GLN A 95 12.44 9.63 -2.52
CA GLN A 95 13.58 10.35 -1.96
C GLN A 95 14.56 9.30 -1.44
N PRO A 96 15.82 9.29 -1.92
CA PRO A 96 16.85 8.41 -1.38
C PRO A 96 16.96 8.59 0.13
N LYS A 97 16.99 7.49 0.86
CA LYS A 97 16.98 7.50 2.33
C LYS A 97 17.95 6.45 2.83
N ALA A 98 18.99 6.87 3.56
CA ALA A 98 20.05 5.96 4.02
C ALA A 98 19.53 4.86 4.97
N ASP A 99 18.49 5.19 5.74
CA ASP A 99 17.79 4.32 6.69
C ASP A 99 16.51 3.70 6.09
N HIS A 100 16.42 3.55 4.75
CA HIS A 100 15.24 2.97 4.09
C HIS A 100 14.84 1.60 4.63
N ALA A 101 15.81 0.77 5.04
CA ALA A 101 15.56 -0.55 5.61
C ALA A 101 14.91 -0.46 7.00
N HIS A 102 15.39 0.46 7.85
CA HIS A 102 14.82 0.70 9.18
C HIS A 102 13.36 1.13 9.07
N CYS A 103 13.08 2.08 8.17
CA CYS A 103 11.71 2.52 7.88
C CYS A 103 10.76 1.38 7.49
N CYS A 104 11.20 0.44 6.64
CA CYS A 104 10.37 -0.71 6.28
C CYS A 104 10.15 -1.66 7.46
N VAL A 105 11.12 -1.82 8.35
CA VAL A 105 10.96 -2.68 9.54
C VAL A 105 9.98 -2.06 10.53
N GLU A 106 10.14 -0.77 10.86
CA GLU A 106 9.20 -0.04 11.73
C GLU A 106 7.77 -0.07 11.16
N MET A 107 7.62 0.15 9.85
CA MET A 107 6.35 -0.01 9.15
C MET A 107 5.73 -1.40 9.40
N GLY A 108 6.52 -2.47 9.31
CA GLY A 108 6.06 -3.83 9.54
C GLY A 108 5.62 -4.08 10.99
N LEU A 109 6.34 -3.51 11.96
CA LEU A 109 5.99 -3.59 13.38
C LEU A 109 4.68 -2.84 13.65
N ASP A 110 4.54 -1.61 13.15
CA ASP A 110 3.32 -0.81 13.30
C ASP A 110 2.10 -1.47 12.65
N MET A 111 2.28 -2.15 11.51
CA MET A 111 1.22 -2.94 10.88
C MET A 111 0.73 -4.05 11.81
N ILE A 112 1.64 -4.78 12.47
CA ILE A 112 1.30 -5.87 13.41
C ILE A 112 0.52 -5.30 14.60
N ASP A 113 0.99 -4.21 15.18
CA ASP A 113 0.33 -3.55 16.30
C ASP A 113 -1.06 -3.05 15.92
N THR A 114 -1.19 -2.45 14.73
CA THR A 114 -2.48 -1.98 14.20
C THR A 114 -3.47 -3.12 13.97
N ILE A 115 -3.03 -4.24 13.39
CA ILE A 115 -3.87 -5.43 13.21
C ILE A 115 -4.33 -5.97 14.58
N THR A 116 -3.41 -6.00 15.55
CA THR A 116 -3.72 -6.45 16.91
C THR A 116 -4.79 -5.57 17.56
N GLN A 117 -4.68 -4.25 17.44
CA GLN A 117 -5.69 -3.31 17.95
C GLN A 117 -7.05 -3.45 17.24
N LEU A 118 -7.04 -3.57 15.90
CA LEU A 118 -8.28 -3.74 15.12
C LEU A 118 -9.01 -5.04 15.46
N SER A 119 -8.27 -6.14 15.66
CA SER A 119 -8.85 -7.42 16.05
C SER A 119 -9.50 -7.35 17.43
N LEU A 120 -8.84 -6.73 18.41
CA LEU A 120 -9.39 -6.49 19.76
C LEU A 120 -10.65 -5.61 19.71
N GLN A 121 -10.62 -4.51 18.96
CA GLN A 121 -11.76 -3.60 18.84
C GLN A 121 -12.98 -4.31 18.23
N ARG A 122 -12.77 -5.18 17.24
CA ARG A 122 -13.84 -6.01 16.66
C ARG A 122 -14.40 -6.99 17.66
N SER A 123 -13.57 -7.73 18.41
CA SER A 123 -14.03 -8.64 19.45
C SER A 123 -14.91 -7.95 20.49
N LEU A 124 -14.58 -6.72 20.89
CA LEU A 124 -15.38 -5.93 21.83
C LEU A 124 -16.76 -5.53 21.26
N ILE A 125 -16.82 -5.18 19.97
CA ILE A 125 -18.06 -4.79 19.29
C ILE A 125 -18.99 -6.00 19.07
N THR A 126 -18.44 -7.16 18.67
CA THR A 126 -19.25 -8.38 18.51
C THR A 126 -19.82 -8.85 19.85
N SER A 127 -19.08 -8.64 20.95
CA SER A 127 -19.56 -8.95 22.31
C SER A 127 -20.74 -8.09 22.76
N HIS A 128 -20.78 -6.81 22.37
CA HIS A 128 -21.89 -5.90 22.72
C HIS A 128 -23.12 -6.05 21.82
N SER A 129 -22.95 -6.64 20.63
CA SER A 129 -24.03 -6.90 19.66
C SER A 129 -24.88 -8.13 20.01
N HIS A 130 -24.52 -8.87 21.07
CA HIS A 130 -25.25 -10.06 21.55
C HIS A 130 -25.92 -9.83 22.93
N GLN A 131 -25.93 -8.60 23.44
CA GLN A 131 -26.59 -8.23 24.70
C GLN A 131 -27.75 -7.23 24.53
N ILE A 132 -28.24 -7.00 23.31
CA ILE A 132 -29.43 -6.17 23.03
C ILE A 132 -30.42 -6.99 22.22
#